data_AF-A0A1G2QE52-F1
#
_entry.id   AF-A0A1G2QE52-F1
#
_cell.length_a   1.000
_cell.length_b   1.000
_cell.length_c   1.000
_cell.angle_alpha   90.00
_cell.angle_beta   90.00
_cell.angle_gamma   90.00
#
_symmetry.space_group_name_H-M   'P 1'
#
loop_
_entity.id
_entity.type
_entity.pdbx_description
1 polymer ?
#
loop_
_entity_poly.entity_id
_entity_poly.type
_entity_poly.pdbx_seq_one_letter_code
_entity_poly.pdbx_strand_id
1 'polypeptide(L)' 'MTYQQYTKSIQRELSDINQIIDRKIIHGLSYRRESLRHKRLISELRRRRSTSGWRSLMSFVSLF' A
#
# COMPACT_ATOMS: atom_id res chain seq x y z
N MET A 1 17.24 -8.15 2.87
CA MET A 1 16.49 -6.87 2.92
C MET A 1 15.98 -6.64 4.34
N THR A 2 16.24 -5.48 4.93
CA THR A 2 15.63 -5.10 6.21
C THR A 2 14.21 -4.59 6.01
N TYR A 3 13.36 -4.63 7.03
CA TYR A 3 11.98 -4.11 6.98
C TYR A 3 11.93 -2.65 6.52
N GLN A 4 12.90 -1.84 6.94
CA GLN A 4 13.05 -0.45 6.52
C GLN A 4 13.42 -0.32 5.04
N GLN A 5 14.27 -1.20 4.51
CA GLN A 5 14.62 -1.20 3.09
C GLN A 5 13.43 -1.60 2.21
N TYR A 6 12.65 -2.58 2.64
CA TYR A 6 11.44 -3.02 1.93
C TYR A 6 10.33 -1.95 1.95
N THR A 7 10.11 -1.29 3.09
CA THR A 7 9.14 -0.17 3.15
C THR A 7 9.58 1.00 2.29
N LYS A 8 10.88 1.35 2.29
CA LYS A 8 11.45 2.36 1.39
C LYS A 8 11.29 1.98 -0.08
N SER A 9 11.46 0.71 -0.45
CA SER A 9 11.28 0.30 -1.85
C SER A 9 9.83 0.44 -2.31
N ILE A 10 8.85 0.05 -1.47
CA ILE A 10 7.43 0.25 -1.81
C ILE A 10 7.09 1.75 -1.90
N GLN A 11 7.63 2.58 -1.00
CA GLN A 11 7.39 4.03 -1.06
C GLN A 11 7.90 4.66 -2.35
N ARG A 12 9.07 4.24 -2.85
CA ARG A 12 9.58 4.67 -4.16
C ARG A 12 8.66 4.23 -5.28
N GLU A 13 8.24 2.96 -5.27
CA GLU A 13 7.33 2.43 -6.29
C GLU A 13 5.97 3.16 -6.31
N LEU A 14 5.43 3.52 -5.13
CA LEU A 14 4.22 4.33 -5.04
C LEU A 14 4.41 5.72 -5.66
N SER A 15 5.55 6.37 -5.40
CA SER A 15 5.91 7.66 -6.00
C SER A 15 6.00 7.57 -7.53
N ASP A 16 6.64 6.53 -8.05
CA ASP A 16 6.78 6.31 -9.50
C ASP A 16 5.42 6.10 -10.16
N ILE A 17 4.54 5.30 -9.52
CA ILE A 17 3.18 5.07 -10.03
C ILE A 17 2.38 6.38 -10.06
N ASN A 18 2.49 7.24 -9.04
CA ASN A 18 1.82 8.54 -9.04
C ASN A 18 2.29 9.41 -10.21
N GLN A 19 3.59 9.50 -10.46
CA GLN A 19 4.10 10.25 -11.61
C GLN A 19 3.61 9.71 -12.96
N ILE A 20 3.33 8.41 -13.07
CA ILE A 20 2.73 7.83 -14.26
C ILE A 20 1.25 8.20 -14.35
N ILE A 21 0.50 8.12 -13.25
CA ILE A 21 -0.91 8.51 -13.19
C ILE A 21 -1.05 9.99 -13.56
N ASP A 22 -0.23 10.88 -13.01
CA ASP A 22 -0.28 12.32 -13.28
C ASP A 22 -0.08 12.61 -14.76
N ARG A 23 0.95 12.00 -15.37
CA ARG A 23 1.18 12.11 -16.82
C ARG A 23 -0.02 11.59 -17.62
N LYS A 24 -0.60 10.45 -17.23
CA LYS A 24 -1.78 9.90 -17.91
C LYS A 24 -3.01 10.80 -17.76
N ILE A 25 -3.22 11.43 -16.61
CA ILE A 25 -4.31 12.39 -16.39
C ILE A 25 -4.15 13.58 -17.34
N ILE A 26 -2.94 14.17 -17.39
CA ILE A 26 -2.65 15.32 -18.28
C ILE A 26 -2.94 14.97 -19.74
N HIS A 27 -2.60 13.76 -20.17
CA HIS A 27 -2.82 13.30 -21.55
C HIS A 27 -4.21 12.70 -21.80
N GLY A 28 -5.12 12.68 -20.81
CA GLY A 28 -6.45 12.08 -20.95
C GLY A 28 -6.42 10.55 -21.16
N LEU A 29 -5.34 9.89 -20.77
CA LEU A 29 -5.14 8.45 -20.93
C LEU A 29 -5.70 7.66 -19.75
N SER A 30 -6.18 6.44 -20.01
CA SER A 30 -6.61 5.54 -18.94
C SER A 30 -5.46 5.16 -18.00
N TYR A 31 -5.66 5.44 -16.71
CA TYR A 31 -4.73 5.15 -15.62
C TYR A 31 -5.27 4.05 -14.67
N ARG A 32 -6.33 3.33 -15.06
CA ARG A 32 -7.01 2.32 -14.22
C ARG A 32 -6.05 1.25 -13.70
N ARG A 33 -5.13 0.79 -14.55
CA ARG A 33 -4.15 -0.26 -14.19
C ARG A 33 -3.20 0.23 -13.11
N GLU A 34 -2.70 1.45 -13.26
CA GLU A 34 -1.77 2.09 -12.32
C GLU A 34 -2.44 2.33 -10.98
N SER A 35 -3.69 2.79 -10.96
CA SER A 35 -4.48 2.95 -9.73
C SER A 35 -4.70 1.64 -8.97
N LEU A 36 -5.00 0.54 -9.69
CA LEU A 36 -5.16 -0.77 -9.06
C LEU A 36 -3.85 -1.25 -8.43
N ARG A 37 -2.72 -1.06 -9.12
CA ARG A 37 -1.38 -1.39 -8.59
C ARG A 37 -1.06 -0.54 -7.35
N HIS A 38 -1.29 0.77 -7.41
CA HIS A 38 -1.11 1.68 -6.28
C HIS A 38 -1.91 1.24 -5.05
N LYS A 39 -3.20 0.91 -5.23
CA LYS A 39 -4.07 0.43 -4.16
C LYS A 39 -3.59 -0.90 -3.55
N ARG A 40 -3.05 -1.81 -4.37
CA ARG A 40 -2.46 -3.07 -3.92
C ARG A 40 -1.25 -2.83 -3.01
N LEU A 41 -0.30 -1.99 -3.44
CA LEU A 41 0.91 -1.65 -2.67
C LEU A 41 0.57 -0.96 -1.34
N ILE A 42 -0.40 -0.03 -1.34
CA ILE A 42 -0.90 0.57 -0.09
C ILE A 42 -1.46 -0.50 0.85
N SER A 43 -2.24 -1.45 0.31
CA SER A 43 -2.82 -2.52 1.11
C SER A 43 -1.75 -3.42 1.72
N GLU A 44 -0.67 -3.71 0.99
CA GLU A 44 0.48 -4.46 1.50
C GLU A 44 1.21 -3.73 2.63
N LEU A 45 1.44 -2.42 2.48
CA LEU A 45 2.01 -1.59 3.55
C LEU A 45 1.11 -1.57 4.79
N ARG A 46 -0.22 -1.45 4.61
CA ARG A 46 -1.17 -1.44 5.73
C ARG A 46 -1.19 -2.78 6.47
N ARG A 47 -1.22 -3.91 5.76
CA ARG A 47 -1.17 -5.25 6.40
C ARG A 47 0.08 -5.41 7.24
N ARG A 48 1.24 -5.03 6.70
CA ARG A 48 2.54 -5.13 7.38
C ARG A 48 2.75 -4.12 8.52
N ARG A 49 1.95 -3.05 8.59
CA ARG A 49 1.85 -2.17 9.76
C ARG A 49 0.85 -2.70 10.80
N SER A 50 -0.25 -3.30 10.37
CA SER A 50 -1.33 -3.73 11.27
C SER A 50 -1.05 -5.03 12.03
N THR A 51 -0.01 -5.79 11.68
CA THR A 51 0.39 -6.98 12.43
C THR A 51 0.72 -6.72 13.92
N SER A 52 0.87 -5.46 14.38
CA SER A 52 0.90 -5.15 15.82
C SER A 52 -0.48 -4.93 16.45
N GLY A 53 -1.53 -4.57 15.68
CA GLY A 53 -2.86 -4.20 16.18
C GLY A 53 -3.92 -5.32 16.16
N TRP A 54 -3.78 -6.31 15.28
CA TRP A 54 -4.78 -7.41 15.18
C TRP A 54 -4.75 -8.40 16.35
N ARG A 55 -3.68 -8.41 17.16
CA ARG A 55 -3.65 -9.21 18.41
C ARG A 55 -4.59 -8.66 19.49
N SER A 56 -4.95 -7.37 19.47
CA SER A 56 -5.86 -6.78 20.45
C SER A 56 -7.33 -7.17 20.19
N LEU A 57 -7.73 -7.30 18.93
CA LEU A 57 -9.10 -7.69 18.57
C LEU A 57 -9.41 -9.17 18.87
N MET A 58 -8.41 -10.06 18.79
CA MET A 58 -8.60 -11.47 19.15
C MET A 58 -8.61 -11.72 20.67
N SER A 59 -8.16 -10.77 21.51
CA SER A 59 -8.23 -10.88 22.97
C SER A 59 -9.64 -10.59 23.53
N PHE A 60 -10.46 -9.84 22.79
CA PHE A 60 -11.85 -9.55 23.18
C PHE A 60 -12.82 -10.69 22.86
N VAL A 61 -12.50 -11.54 21.88
CA VAL A 61 -13.36 -12.66 21.48
C VAL A 61 -13.16 -13.90 22.36
N SER A 62 -12.08 -13.97 23.15
CA SER A 62 -11.81 -15.08 24.08
C SER A 62 -12.35 -14.87 25.51
N LEU A 63 -13.16 -13.82 25.72
CA LEU A 63 -13.73 -13.44 27.03
C LEU A 63 -15.27 -13.46 27.05
N PHE A 64 -15.89 -14.05 26.02
CA PHE A 64 -17.33 -14.29 25.92
C PHE A 64 -17.57 -15.73 25.48
#